data_AF-A0A392QIC6-F1
#
_entry.id   AF-A0A392QIC6-F1
#
_cell.length_a   1.000
_cell.length_b   1.000
_cell.length_c   1.000
_cell.angle_alpha   90.00
_cell.angle_beta   90.00
_cell.angle_gamma   90.00
#
_symmetry.space_group_name_H-M   'P 1'
#
loop_
_entity.id
_entity.type
_entity.pdbx_description
1 polymer ?
#
loop_
_entity_poly.entity_id
_entity_poly.type
_entity_poly.pdbx_seq_one_letter_code
_entity_poly.pdbx_strand_id
1 'polypeptide(L)'
;YMESDPVKIAVEGVDRFRKENCDLIIVDTSGRHKQEAALFEEMRQVSEATKPDLVIFVMDSSIGQAAFDQAQAFKQSVAVGAVIITKMDGHAKGGGALSA
;
A
#
# COMPACT_ATOMS: atom_id res chain seq x y z
N TYR A 1 18.39 10.36 -13.74
CA TYR A 1 17.43 9.29 -13.43
C TYR A 1 16.17 9.62 -14.22
N MET A 2 15.78 8.77 -15.19
CA MET A 2 14.47 8.94 -15.83
C MET A 2 13.42 8.54 -14.78
N GLU A 3 12.75 9.54 -14.23
CA GLU A 3 11.61 9.32 -13.35
C GLU A 3 10.55 8.60 -14.18
N SER A 4 10.38 7.32 -13.89
CA SER A 4 9.50 6.44 -14.65
C SER A 4 8.12 6.54 -13.99
N ASP A 5 7.10 6.87 -14.77
CA ASP A 5 5.73 7.01 -14.27
C ASP A 5 5.29 5.72 -13.55
N PRO A 6 5.05 5.77 -12.23
CA PRO A 6 4.74 4.61 -11.41
C PRO A 6 3.44 3.93 -11.85
N VAL A 7 2.46 4.70 -12.33
CA VAL A 7 1.19 4.18 -12.87
C VAL A 7 1.47 3.37 -14.13
N LYS A 8 2.30 3.91 -15.02
CA LYS A 8 2.68 3.23 -16.26
C LYS A 8 3.43 1.92 -15.98
N ILE A 9 4.39 1.93 -15.06
CA ILE A 9 5.13 0.72 -14.68
C ILE A 9 4.18 -0.35 -14.11
N ALA A 10 3.28 0.05 -13.22
CA ALA A 10 2.34 -0.88 -12.61
C ALA A 10 1.40 -1.51 -13.65
N VAL A 11 0.85 -0.72 -14.58
CA VAL A 11 -0.01 -1.21 -15.66
C VAL A 11 0.73 -2.17 -16.58
N GLU A 12 1.93 -1.80 -17.05
CA GLU A 12 2.72 -2.65 -17.95
C GLU A 12 3.11 -3.98 -17.27
N GLY A 13 3.44 -3.93 -15.97
CA GLY A 13 3.73 -5.11 -15.17
C GLY A 13 2.53 -6.05 -15.03
N VAL A 14 1.37 -5.51 -14.64
CA VAL A 14 0.12 -6.29 -14.49
C VAL A 14 -0.29 -6.92 -15.82
N ASP A 15 -0.26 -6.16 -16.92
CA ASP A 15 -0.63 -6.66 -18.25
C ASP A 15 0.30 -7.76 -18.73
N ARG A 16 1.60 -7.63 -18.45
CA ARG A 16 2.59 -8.66 -18.77
C ARG A 16 2.32 -9.93 -17.98
N PHE A 17 2.21 -9.86 -16.65
CA PHE A 17 2.04 -11.04 -15.82
C PHE A 17 0.69 -11.74 -16.03
N ARG A 18 -0.36 -10.99 -16.41
CA ARG A 18 -1.63 -11.58 -16.87
C ARG A 18 -1.45 -12.40 -18.15
N LYS A 19 -0.67 -11.92 -19.13
CA LYS A 19 -0.37 -12.66 -20.37
C LYS A 19 0.49 -13.90 -20.12
N GLU A 20 1.34 -13.85 -19.10
CA GLU A 20 2.16 -14.99 -18.65
C GLU A 20 1.36 -15.99 -17.79
N ASN A 21 0.06 -15.76 -17.55
CA ASN A 21 -0.82 -16.57 -16.70
C ASN A 21 -0.29 -16.73 -15.25
N CYS A 22 0.28 -15.67 -14.67
CA CYS A 22 0.63 -15.68 -13.25
C CYS A 22 -0.64 -15.66 -12.38
N ASP A 23 -0.72 -16.56 -11.40
CA ASP A 23 -1.85 -16.64 -10.46
C ASP A 23 -1.85 -15.50 -9.43
N LEU A 24 -0.67 -14.93 -9.12
CA LEU A 24 -0.48 -13.89 -8.12
C LEU A 24 0.44 -12.79 -8.65
N ILE A 25 -0.03 -11.55 -8.56
CA ILE A 25 0.73 -10.35 -8.91
C ILE A 25 0.73 -9.44 -7.69
N ILE A 26 1.91 -9.09 -7.20
CA ILE A 26 2.08 -8.15 -6.08
C ILE A 26 2.67 -6.86 -6.64
N VAL A 27 1.95 -5.76 -6.46
CA VAL A 27 2.43 -4.41 -6.80
C VAL A 27 2.94 -3.78 -5.51
N ASP A 28 4.26 -3.58 -5.43
CA ASP A 28 4.91 -2.85 -4.34
C ASP A 28 4.91 -1.35 -4.67
N THR A 29 4.38 -0.54 -3.76
CA THR A 29 4.27 0.92 -3.95
C THR A 29 5.32 1.66 -3.15
N SER A 30 5.57 2.91 -3.52
CA SER A 30 6.37 3.83 -2.71
C SER A 30 5.82 3.89 -1.27
N GLY A 31 6.73 3.99 -0.30
CA GLY A 31 6.40 4.18 1.11
C GLY A 31 6.11 5.65 1.44
N ARG A 32 6.25 6.01 2.72
CA ARG A 32 6.04 7.40 3.18
C ARG A 32 6.94 8.39 2.44
N HIS A 33 6.35 9.25 1.60
CA HIS A 33 7.00 10.39 0.99
C HIS A 33 7.01 11.59 1.96
N LYS A 34 7.92 12.56 1.79
CA LYS A 34 7.93 13.81 2.62
C LYS A 34 6.67 14.67 2.44
N GLN A 35 5.84 14.36 1.44
CA GLN A 35 4.57 15.01 1.15
C GLN A 35 3.49 13.92 1.03
N GLU A 36 2.72 13.70 2.09
CA GLU A 36 1.70 12.64 2.16
C GLU A 36 0.64 12.74 1.06
N ALA A 37 0.22 13.96 0.69
CA ALA A 37 -0.83 14.16 -0.32
C ALA A 37 -0.43 13.64 -1.72
N ALA A 38 0.83 13.82 -2.13
CA ALA A 38 1.30 13.34 -3.42
C ALA A 38 1.34 11.81 -3.48
N LEU A 39 1.74 11.18 -2.37
CA LEU A 39 1.74 9.72 -2.23
C LEU A 39 0.32 9.16 -2.35
N PHE A 40 -0.66 9.75 -1.65
CA PHE A 40 -2.04 9.26 -1.71
C PHE A 40 -2.64 9.39 -3.11
N GLU A 41 -2.34 10.46 -3.84
CA GLU A 41 -2.80 10.61 -5.22
C GLU A 41 -2.14 9.60 -6.15
N GLU A 42 -0.83 9.36 -6.03
CA GLU A 42 -0.12 8.31 -6.78
C GLU A 42 -0.75 6.93 -6.52
N MET A 43 -0.97 6.59 -5.24
CA MET A 43 -1.62 5.33 -4.85
C MET A 43 -3.02 5.19 -5.43
N ARG A 44 -3.82 6.27 -5.44
CA ARG A 44 -5.15 6.29 -6.03
C ARG A 44 -5.08 6.00 -7.53
N GLN A 45 -4.17 6.65 -8.24
CA GLN A 45 -3.97 6.46 -9.68
C GLN A 45 -3.52 5.03 -10.01
N VAL A 46 -2.56 4.48 -9.25
CA VAL A 46 -2.11 3.09 -9.41
C VAL A 46 -3.26 2.12 -9.16
N SER A 47 -4.04 2.31 -8.09
CA SER A 47 -5.18 1.46 -7.77
C SER A 47 -6.28 1.52 -8.84
N GLU A 48 -6.59 2.70 -9.37
CA GLU A 48 -7.59 2.88 -10.42
C GLU A 48 -7.16 2.25 -11.76
N ALA A 49 -5.87 2.37 -12.09
CA ALA A 49 -5.31 1.84 -13.33
C ALA A 49 -5.14 0.31 -13.30
N THR A 50 -4.73 -0.25 -12.16
CA THR A 50 -4.44 -1.70 -12.04
C THR A 50 -5.62 -2.54 -11.56
N LYS A 51 -6.59 -1.92 -10.84
CA LYS A 51 -7.78 -2.57 -10.27
C LYS A 51 -7.42 -3.84 -9.46
N PRO A 52 -6.63 -3.72 -8.39
CA PRO A 52 -6.21 -4.86 -7.60
C PRO A 52 -7.40 -5.51 -6.89
N ASP A 53 -7.37 -6.84 -6.76
CA ASP A 53 -8.39 -7.60 -6.02
C ASP A 53 -8.32 -7.34 -4.50
N LEU A 54 -7.13 -7.02 -3.99
CA LEU A 54 -6.88 -6.73 -2.59
C LEU A 54 -5.83 -5.63 -2.44
N VAL A 55 -6.16 -4.59 -1.70
CA VAL A 55 -5.21 -3.57 -1.25
C VAL A 55 -4.87 -3.84 0.22
N ILE A 56 -3.57 -3.92 0.52
CA ILE A 56 -3.05 -4.26 1.84
C ILE A 56 -2.36 -3.03 2.44
N PHE A 57 -2.80 -2.61 3.62
CA PHE A 57 -2.09 -1.60 4.41
C PHE A 57 -1.04 -2.29 5.30
N VAL A 58 0.24 -1.98 5.07
CA VAL A 58 1.35 -2.56 5.82
C VAL A 58 1.83 -1.56 6.86
N MET A 59 1.82 -1.96 8.14
CA MET A 59 2.22 -1.11 9.26
C MET A 59 3.21 -1.81 10.19
N ASP A 60 3.97 -1.01 10.94
CA ASP A 60 4.92 -1.47 11.95
C ASP A 60 4.21 -1.66 13.30
N SER A 61 4.52 -2.73 14.04
CA SER A 61 3.96 -3.03 15.37
C SER A 61 4.18 -1.93 16.42
N SER A 62 5.19 -1.07 16.23
CA SER A 62 5.61 0.00 17.15
C SER A 62 4.89 1.35 16.94
N ILE A 63 4.05 1.48 15.90
CA ILE A 63 3.42 2.77 15.51
C ILE A 63 2.55 3.39 16.62
N GLY A 64 2.05 2.59 17.57
CA GLY A 64 1.26 3.04 18.71
C GLY A 64 -0.03 3.75 18.30
N GLN A 65 -0.30 4.91 18.91
CA GLN A 65 -1.55 5.67 18.71
C GLN A 65 -1.68 6.26 17.30
N ALA A 66 -0.58 6.52 16.60
CA ALA A 66 -0.61 7.07 15.25
C ALA A 66 -1.16 6.08 14.19
N ALA A 67 -1.39 4.81 14.56
CA ALA A 67 -2.02 3.82 13.71
C ALA A 67 -3.39 4.27 13.19
N PHE A 68 -4.22 4.82 14.08
CA PHE A 68 -5.59 5.18 13.74
C PHE A 68 -5.64 6.25 12.65
N ASP A 69 -4.92 7.34 12.84
CA ASP A 69 -4.91 8.47 11.90
C ASP A 69 -4.34 8.05 10.54
N GLN A 70 -3.27 7.24 10.55
CA GLN A 70 -2.67 6.75 9.31
C GLN A 70 -3.61 5.78 8.57
N ALA A 71 -4.20 4.81 9.27
CA ALA A 71 -5.12 3.86 8.67
C ALA A 71 -6.38 4.57 8.13
N GLN A 72 -6.88 5.56 8.85
CA GLN A 72 -8.01 6.40 8.41
C GLN A 72 -7.67 7.15 7.11
N ALA A 73 -6.51 7.79 7.03
CA ALA A 73 -6.07 8.51 5.84
C ALA A 73 -5.90 7.57 4.62
N PHE A 74 -5.33 6.37 4.83
CA PHE A 74 -5.22 5.35 3.79
C PHE A 74 -6.58 4.86 3.31
N LYS A 75 -7.49 4.54 4.23
CA LYS A 75 -8.85 4.07 3.91
C LYS A 75 -9.70 5.11 3.18
N GLN A 76 -9.47 6.39 3.44
CA GLN A 76 -10.14 7.49 2.72
C GLN A 76 -9.62 7.67 1.30
N SER A 77 -8.36 7.29 1.04
CA SER A 77 -7.69 7.49 -0.24
C SER A 77 -7.84 6.28 -1.17
N VAL A 78 -7.78 5.07 -0.61
CA VAL A 78 -7.83 3.80 -1.36
C VAL A 78 -8.65 2.77 -0.58
N ALA A 79 -9.35 1.90 -1.29
CA ALA A 79 -10.18 0.84 -0.69
C ALA A 79 -9.30 -0.29 -0.10
N VAL A 80 -8.78 -0.08 1.11
CA VAL A 80 -8.00 -1.08 1.85
C VAL A 80 -8.90 -2.24 2.28
N GLY A 81 -8.50 -3.47 1.93
CA GLY A 81 -9.23 -4.69 2.27
C GLY A 81 -8.56 -5.55 3.35
N ALA A 82 -7.25 -5.37 3.58
CA ALA A 82 -6.51 -6.10 4.60
C ALA A 82 -5.40 -5.25 5.23
N VAL A 83 -4.96 -5.66 6.42
CA VAL A 83 -3.85 -5.04 7.14
C VAL A 83 -2.79 -6.11 7.46
N ILE A 84 -1.52 -5.78 7.23
CA ILE A 84 -0.38 -6.59 7.70
C ILE A 84 0.39 -5.79 8.74
N ILE A 85 0.64 -6.43 9.89
CA ILE A 85 1.44 -5.86 10.98
C ILE A 85 2.81 -6.55 10.95
N THR A 86 3.85 -5.75 10.76
CA THR A 86 5.24 -6.20 10.65
C THR A 86 6.00 -5.93 11.94
N LYS A 87 7.21 -6.51 12.03
CA LYS A 87 8.13 -6.35 13.19
C LYS A 87 7.53 -6.76 14.53
N MET A 88 6.74 -7.83 14.52
CA MET A 88 6.12 -8.41 15.72
C MET A 88 7.12 -9.20 16.59
N ASP A 89 8.36 -9.37 16.11
CA ASP A 89 9.48 -9.96 16.84
C ASP A 89 10.08 -9.02 17.91
N GLY A 90 9.71 -7.73 17.89
CA GLY A 90 10.13 -6.75 18.90
C GLY A 90 9.30 -6.78 20.20
N HIS A 91 9.61 -5.84 21.10
CA HIS A 91 8.85 -5.68 22.36
C HIS A 91 7.46 -5.07 22.17
N ALA A 92 7.20 -4.48 21.00
CA ALA A 92 5.93 -3.86 20.70
C ALA A 92 4.84 -4.92 20.51
N LYS A 93 3.74 -4.78 21.25
CA LYS A 93 2.65 -5.76 21.25
C LYS A 93 1.65 -5.59 20.09
N GLY A 94 1.95 -4.71 19.13
CA GLY A 94 1.07 -4.46 17.98
C GLY A 94 -0.26 -3.80 18.33
N GLY A 95 -0.37 -3.09 19.46
CA GLY A 95 -1.65 -2.50 19.91
C GLY A 95 -2.29 -1.53 18.90
N GLY A 96 -1.49 -0.90 18.03
CA GLY A 96 -1.97 -0.06 16.94
C GLY A 96 -2.85 -0.81 15.93
N ALA A 97 -2.70 -2.13 15.81
CA ALA A 97 -3.50 -2.98 14.92
C ALA A 97 -5.01 -2.94 15.23
N LEU A 98 -5.38 -2.82 16.51
CA LEU A 98 -6.79 -2.75 16.91
C LEU A 98 -7.43 -1.42 16.51
N SER A 99 -6.60 -0.42 16.22
CA SER A 99 -7.02 0.92 15.82
C SER A 99 -6.95 1.14 14.31
N ALA A 100 -6.33 0.21 13.56
CA ALA A 100 -6.12 0.29 12.12
C ALA A 100 -7.32 -0.26 11.34
#